data_AF-A0A941SKJ2-F1
#
_entry.id   AF-A0A941SKJ2-F1
#
_cell.length_a   1.000
_cell.length_b   1.000
_cell.length_c   1.000
_cell.angle_alpha   90.00
_cell.angle_beta   90.00
_cell.angle_gamma   90.00
#
_symmetry.space_group_name_H-M   'P 1'
#
loop_
_entity.id
_entity.type
_entity.pdbx_description
1 polymer ?
#
loop_
_entity_poly.entity_id
_entity_poly.type
_entity_poly.pdbx_seq_one_letter_code
_entity_poly.pdbx_strand_id
1 'polypeptide(L)'
;AIVSSGTLLAALGVDQIGLTAALLYYLPSSTLAIAALFLLADPIERGRNVGERAGAVGIDAPFLSPELLPTEGVNLDDDQTPLVGRVIPAGAAFLGLAFVAAALVIVGLPPLSGFVGKFALIDALLNPLGLGAARSATAPSPAGWALSALLIATGLLALIAFSRAGIRLFWSRPERAVPPRLCLLEGLPVAALLIACALLTFGAAGVLDFTRATANQLHAPDGYADAVLSVQPMPSPAASSTKEPR
;
A
#
# COMPACT_ATOMS: atom_id res chain seq x y z
N ALA A 1 -4.85 -4.81 -7.09
CA ALA A 1 -6.29 -4.87 -6.74
C ALA A 1 -6.79 -6.31 -6.64
N ILE A 2 -6.69 -7.12 -7.72
CA ILE A 2 -7.26 -8.48 -7.83
C ILE A 2 -6.88 -9.41 -6.67
N VAL A 3 -5.60 -9.45 -6.28
CA VAL A 3 -5.12 -10.31 -5.18
C VAL A 3 -5.75 -9.92 -3.84
N SER A 4 -5.85 -8.61 -3.56
CA SER A 4 -6.44 -8.10 -2.31
C SER A 4 -7.95 -8.34 -2.26
N SER A 5 -8.66 -8.02 -3.33
CA SER A 5 -10.11 -8.25 -3.44
C SER A 5 -10.47 -9.75 -3.38
N GLY A 6 -9.64 -10.62 -3.93
CA GLY A 6 -9.82 -12.08 -3.84
C GLY A 6 -9.71 -12.60 -2.41
N THR A 7 -8.69 -12.13 -1.65
CA THR A 7 -8.56 -12.44 -0.22
C THR A 7 -9.76 -11.92 0.58
N LEU A 8 -10.22 -10.70 0.29
CA LEU A 8 -11.36 -10.10 0.98
C LEU A 8 -12.65 -10.90 0.74
N LEU A 9 -12.95 -11.27 -0.51
CA LEU A 9 -14.14 -12.06 -0.85
C LEU A 9 -14.09 -13.47 -0.25
N ALA A 10 -12.93 -14.11 -0.29
CA ALA A 10 -12.74 -15.43 0.32
C ALA A 10 -12.96 -15.39 1.84
N ALA A 11 -12.50 -14.32 2.49
CA ALA A 11 -12.69 -14.11 3.92
C ALA A 11 -14.15 -13.79 4.29
N LEU A 12 -14.87 -12.98 3.51
CA LEU A 12 -16.29 -12.69 3.74
C LEU A 12 -17.19 -13.94 3.59
N GLY A 13 -16.80 -14.90 2.74
CA GLY A 13 -17.55 -16.16 2.58
C GLY A 13 -17.48 -17.08 3.80
N VAL A 14 -16.55 -16.83 4.72
CA VAL A 14 -16.40 -17.58 5.97
C VAL A 14 -17.01 -16.71 7.07
N ASP A 15 -18.27 -17.02 7.42
CA ASP A 15 -19.10 -16.27 8.38
C ASP A 15 -18.53 -16.32 9.81
N GLN A 16 -17.43 -15.60 10.04
CA GLN A 16 -16.71 -15.56 11.31
C GLN A 16 -16.34 -14.13 11.68
N ILE A 17 -16.73 -13.74 12.90
CA ILE A 17 -16.50 -12.41 13.48
C ILE A 17 -15.00 -12.05 13.51
N GLY A 18 -14.14 -13.00 13.89
CA GLY A 18 -12.70 -12.74 13.95
C GLY A 18 -12.11 -12.42 12.57
N LEU A 19 -12.64 -13.06 11.53
CA LEU A 19 -12.17 -12.90 10.17
C LEU A 19 -12.69 -11.60 9.55
N THR A 20 -13.95 -11.22 9.83
CA THR A 20 -14.51 -9.92 9.41
C THR A 20 -13.80 -8.76 10.11
N ALA A 21 -13.42 -8.89 11.39
CA ALA A 21 -12.62 -7.89 12.08
C ALA A 21 -11.22 -7.71 11.46
N ALA A 22 -10.54 -8.80 11.12
CA ALA A 22 -9.23 -8.78 10.45
C ALA A 22 -9.34 -8.18 9.04
N LEU A 23 -10.42 -8.50 8.33
CA LEU A 23 -10.74 -7.97 7.02
C LEU A 23 -10.93 -6.44 7.04
N LEU A 24 -11.71 -5.94 8.01
CA LEU A 24 -11.95 -4.51 8.20
C LEU A 24 -10.66 -3.75 8.53
N TYR A 25 -9.68 -4.39 9.18
CA TYR A 25 -8.35 -3.81 9.41
C TYR A 25 -7.49 -3.82 8.14
N TYR A 26 -7.48 -4.93 7.39
CA TYR A 26 -6.66 -5.09 6.19
C TYR A 26 -7.10 -4.16 5.04
N LEU A 27 -8.40 -3.88 4.93
CA LEU A 27 -8.99 -3.08 3.85
C LEU A 27 -8.39 -1.66 3.73
N PRO A 28 -8.42 -0.78 4.74
CA PRO A 28 -7.85 0.56 4.64
C PRO A 28 -6.33 0.53 4.39
N SER A 29 -5.60 -0.37 5.07
CA SER A 29 -4.16 -0.50 4.87
C SER A 29 -3.81 -0.88 3.42
N SER A 30 -4.56 -1.80 2.81
CA SER A 30 -4.30 -2.23 1.43
C SER A 30 -4.64 -1.14 0.42
N THR A 31 -5.72 -0.38 0.65
CA THR A 31 -6.13 0.75 -0.20
C THR A 31 -5.10 1.88 -0.16
N LEU A 32 -4.64 2.28 1.02
CA LEU A 32 -3.63 3.33 1.17
C LEU A 32 -2.32 2.96 0.48
N ALA A 33 -1.87 1.72 0.65
CA ALA A 33 -0.62 1.24 0.03
C ALA A 33 -0.71 1.17 -1.49
N ILE A 34 -1.83 0.70 -2.04
CA ILE A 34 -2.06 0.69 -3.49
C ILE A 34 -2.15 2.13 -4.02
N ALA A 35 -2.85 3.03 -3.34
CA ALA A 35 -2.92 4.44 -3.73
C ALA A 35 -1.53 5.10 -3.77
N ALA A 36 -0.67 4.81 -2.78
CA ALA A 36 0.71 5.28 -2.77
C ALA A 36 1.50 4.76 -3.98
N LEU A 37 1.37 3.47 -4.34
CA LEU A 37 2.02 2.92 -5.54
C LEU A 37 1.53 3.57 -6.84
N PHE A 38 0.23 3.82 -6.98
CA PHE A 38 -0.31 4.50 -8.16
C PHE A 38 0.22 5.92 -8.30
N LEU A 39 0.29 6.67 -7.19
CA LEU A 39 0.88 8.01 -7.17
C LEU A 39 2.38 8.01 -7.47
N LEU A 40 3.09 6.92 -7.13
CA LEU A 40 4.51 6.77 -7.45
C LEU A 40 4.76 6.37 -8.91
N ALA A 41 3.78 5.76 -9.60
CA ALA A 41 3.96 5.25 -10.95
C ALA A 41 4.38 6.36 -11.94
N ASP A 42 3.64 7.48 -11.98
CA ASP A 42 3.90 8.58 -12.92
C ASP A 42 5.26 9.27 -12.68
N PRO A 43 5.66 9.64 -11.43
CA PRO A 43 6.99 10.18 -11.18
C PRO A 43 8.14 9.21 -11.50
N ILE A 44 7.96 7.89 -11.28
CA ILE A 44 8.96 6.87 -11.65
C ILE A 44 9.12 6.80 -13.17
N GLU A 45 8.01 6.75 -13.91
CA GLU A 45 8.02 6.64 -15.37
C GLU A 45 8.57 7.91 -16.03
N ARG A 46 8.15 9.09 -15.53
CA ARG A 46 8.66 10.39 -15.99
C ARG A 46 10.18 10.51 -15.80
N GLY A 47 10.68 10.08 -14.64
CA GLY A 47 12.13 10.08 -14.37
C GLY A 47 12.93 9.17 -15.30
N ARG A 48 12.33 8.07 -15.78
CA ARG A 48 12.97 7.14 -16.72
C ARG A 48 12.99 7.66 -18.15
N ASN A 49 11.85 8.18 -18.63
CA ASN A 49 11.68 8.65 -20.01
C ASN A 49 12.59 9.85 -20.35
N VAL A 50 12.92 10.69 -19.38
CA VAL A 50 13.89 11.79 -19.57
C VAL A 50 15.32 11.24 -19.76
N GLY A 51 15.69 10.19 -19.03
CA GLY A 51 16.99 9.53 -19.18
C GLY A 51 17.18 8.85 -20.54
N GLU A 52 16.12 8.22 -21.06
CA GLU A 52 16.15 7.56 -22.38
C GLU A 52 16.25 8.58 -23.53
N ARG A 53 15.48 9.68 -23.48
CA ARG A 53 15.56 10.78 -24.47
C ARG A 53 16.91 11.50 -24.45
N ALA A 54 17.47 11.76 -23.26
CA ALA A 54 18.80 12.35 -23.14
C ALA A 54 19.90 11.42 -23.67
N GLY A 55 19.75 10.10 -23.48
CA GLY A 55 20.64 9.09 -24.03
C GLY A 55 20.66 9.05 -25.56
N ALA A 56 19.52 9.32 -26.21
CA ALA A 56 19.39 9.36 -27.67
C ALA A 56 19.98 10.63 -28.32
N VAL A 57 19.90 11.78 -27.63
CA VAL A 57 20.42 13.07 -28.15
C VAL A 57 21.96 13.17 -28.04
N GLY A 58 22.59 12.38 -27.14
CA GLY A 58 24.03 12.44 -26.88
C GLY A 58 24.92 11.59 -27.79
N ILE A 59 24.39 10.86 -28.78
CA ILE A 59 25.19 9.94 -29.61
C ILE A 59 25.87 10.66 -30.80
N ASP A 60 25.41 11.84 -31.22
CA ASP A 60 25.82 12.42 -32.52
C ASP A 60 26.71 13.68 -32.47
N ALA A 61 27.12 14.19 -31.29
CA ALA A 61 27.97 15.39 -31.27
C ALA A 61 29.01 15.45 -30.11
N PRO A 62 30.05 14.60 -30.12
CA PRO A 62 31.10 14.55 -29.09
C PRO A 62 31.94 15.84 -28.94
N PHE A 63 31.92 16.74 -29.93
CA PHE A 63 32.92 17.82 -30.06
C PHE A 63 32.40 19.23 -29.81
N LEU A 64 31.12 19.41 -29.43
CA LEU A 64 30.48 20.73 -29.34
C LEU A 64 30.38 21.30 -27.92
N SER A 65 30.87 20.60 -26.90
CA SER A 65 30.81 21.06 -25.49
C SER A 65 32.22 21.39 -24.98
N PRO A 66 32.59 22.67 -24.78
CA PRO A 66 33.89 23.04 -24.21
C PRO A 66 34.09 22.58 -22.75
N GLU A 67 33.04 22.06 -22.11
CA GLU A 67 33.04 21.51 -20.74
C GLU A 67 33.49 20.03 -20.68
N LEU A 68 33.76 19.38 -21.83
CA LEU A 68 34.18 17.96 -21.95
C LEU A 68 35.70 17.76 -22.14
N LEU A 69 36.52 18.82 -22.06
CA LEU A 69 37.97 18.65 -22.11
C LEU A 69 38.45 17.98 -20.82
N PRO A 70 39.07 16.79 -20.89
CA PRO A 70 39.59 16.11 -19.70
C PRO A 70 40.67 16.98 -19.06
N THR A 71 40.36 17.59 -17.92
CA THR A 71 41.38 18.24 -17.10
C THR A 71 42.23 17.16 -16.44
N GLU A 72 43.56 17.25 -16.54
CA GLU A 72 44.47 16.28 -15.93
C GLU A 72 44.17 16.13 -14.42
N GLY A 73 43.85 14.91 -13.99
CA GLY A 73 43.66 14.55 -12.57
C GLY A 73 42.26 14.08 -12.14
N VAL A 74 41.29 13.95 -13.05
CA VAL A 74 39.96 13.38 -12.71
C VAL A 74 39.99 11.86 -12.92
N ASN A 75 39.56 11.09 -11.92
CA ASN A 75 39.39 9.63 -12.05
C ASN A 75 38.35 9.38 -13.15
N LEU A 76 38.67 8.57 -14.16
CA LEU A 76 37.79 8.27 -15.29
C LEU A 76 37.24 6.85 -15.11
N ASP A 77 35.96 6.64 -15.42
CA ASP A 77 35.35 5.31 -15.45
C ASP A 77 35.78 4.53 -16.71
N ASP A 78 35.39 3.26 -16.83
CA ASP A 78 35.72 2.36 -17.97
C ASP A 78 35.32 2.95 -19.34
N ASP A 79 34.33 3.85 -19.37
CA ASP A 79 33.86 4.58 -20.56
C ASP A 79 34.54 5.95 -20.77
N GLN A 80 35.68 6.22 -20.11
CA GLN A 80 36.47 7.45 -20.24
C GLN A 80 35.70 8.75 -19.88
N THR A 81 34.78 8.65 -18.93
CA THR A 81 34.05 9.81 -18.37
C THR A 81 34.49 10.09 -16.94
N PRO A 82 34.51 11.36 -16.48
CA PRO A 82 34.91 11.68 -15.11
C PRO A 82 33.99 10.99 -14.09
N LEU A 83 34.57 10.07 -13.31
CA LEU A 83 34.00 9.28 -12.23
C LEU A 83 33.70 10.19 -11.02
N VAL A 84 32.74 11.09 -11.20
CA VAL A 84 32.19 11.89 -10.11
C VAL A 84 31.18 11.01 -9.38
N GLY A 85 31.41 10.75 -8.09
CA GLY A 85 30.42 10.15 -7.20
C GLY A 85 29.16 11.02 -7.18
N ARG A 86 28.23 10.77 -8.11
CA ARG A 86 26.98 11.52 -8.21
C ARG A 86 26.15 11.18 -6.99
N VAL A 87 26.01 12.16 -6.11
CA VAL A 87 25.07 12.11 -4.97
C VAL A 87 23.71 11.70 -5.52
N ILE A 88 23.13 10.62 -4.99
CA ILE A 88 21.79 10.17 -5.41
C ILE A 88 20.85 11.36 -5.19
N PRO A 89 20.21 11.89 -6.26
CA PRO A 89 19.35 13.05 -6.12
C PRO A 89 18.25 12.71 -5.11
N ALA A 90 17.99 13.60 -4.15
CA ALA A 90 17.06 13.36 -3.05
C ALA A 90 15.69 12.85 -3.53
N GLY A 91 15.25 13.31 -4.71
CA GLY A 91 14.06 12.79 -5.36
C GLY A 91 14.12 11.30 -5.70
N ALA A 92 15.20 10.82 -6.32
CA ALA A 92 15.34 9.40 -6.63
C ALA A 92 15.42 8.53 -5.37
N ALA A 93 16.05 9.03 -4.30
CA ALA A 93 16.10 8.35 -3.01
C ALA A 93 14.71 8.26 -2.37
N PHE A 94 13.96 9.36 -2.33
CA PHE A 94 12.58 9.38 -1.84
C PHE A 94 11.69 8.40 -2.62
N LEU A 95 11.77 8.43 -3.94
CA LEU A 95 10.97 7.58 -4.83
C LEU A 95 11.27 6.08 -4.62
N GLY A 96 12.54 5.73 -4.45
CA GLY A 96 12.98 4.38 -4.12
C GLY A 96 12.51 3.93 -2.74
N LEU A 97 12.72 4.76 -1.72
CA LEU A 97 12.29 4.45 -0.35
C LEU A 97 10.77 4.35 -0.24
N ALA A 98 10.03 5.25 -0.88
CA ALA A 98 8.57 5.23 -0.89
C ALA A 98 8.02 4.00 -1.62
N PHE A 99 8.63 3.61 -2.74
CA PHE A 99 8.28 2.38 -3.44
C PHE A 99 8.54 1.15 -2.56
N VAL A 100 9.71 1.07 -1.92
CA VAL A 100 10.05 -0.02 -1.01
C VAL A 100 9.07 -0.06 0.17
N ALA A 101 8.79 1.09 0.81
CA ALA A 101 7.85 1.16 1.91
C ALA A 101 6.45 0.66 1.51
N ALA A 102 5.91 1.13 0.39
CA ALA A 102 4.62 0.69 -0.13
C ALA A 102 4.61 -0.80 -0.50
N ALA A 103 5.67 -1.30 -1.13
CA ALA A 103 5.83 -2.71 -1.44
C ALA A 103 5.89 -3.58 -0.17
N LEU A 104 6.63 -3.15 0.85
CA LEU A 104 6.69 -3.85 2.13
C LEU A 104 5.33 -3.90 2.84
N VAL A 105 4.53 -2.82 2.77
CA VAL A 105 3.15 -2.81 3.30
C VAL A 105 2.29 -3.84 2.57
N ILE A 106 2.36 -3.92 1.23
CA ILE A 106 1.52 -4.85 0.45
C ILE A 106 1.97 -6.30 0.62
N VAL A 107 3.27 -6.54 0.64
CA VAL A 107 3.83 -7.87 0.91
C VAL A 107 3.46 -8.30 2.33
N GLY A 108 3.40 -7.36 3.27
CA GLY A 108 3.08 -7.62 4.67
C GLY A 108 4.27 -8.16 5.42
N LEU A 109 5.42 -7.50 5.32
CA LEU A 109 6.60 -7.81 6.13
C LEU A 109 6.44 -7.26 7.56
N PRO A 110 7.05 -7.91 8.57
CA PRO A 110 6.71 -7.75 9.99
C PRO A 110 6.74 -6.32 10.59
N PRO A 111 7.47 -5.32 10.06
CA PRO A 111 7.39 -3.96 10.64
C PRO A 111 6.18 -3.13 10.17
N LEU A 112 5.30 -3.61 9.27
CA LEU A 112 4.28 -2.77 8.64
C LEU A 112 2.85 -3.32 8.75
N SER A 113 1.86 -2.43 8.69
CA SER A 113 0.42 -2.70 8.92
C SER A 113 -0.15 -3.85 8.11
N GLY A 114 0.34 -4.08 6.87
CA GLY A 114 -0.13 -5.20 6.05
C GLY A 114 0.24 -6.58 6.59
N PHE A 115 1.30 -6.69 7.41
CA PHE A 115 1.59 -7.91 8.16
C PHE A 115 0.52 -8.18 9.20
N VAL A 116 0.20 -7.17 10.01
CA VAL A 116 -0.80 -7.29 11.09
C VAL A 116 -2.15 -7.76 10.53
N GLY A 117 -2.59 -7.22 9.39
CA GLY A 117 -3.83 -7.63 8.75
C GLY A 117 -3.81 -9.06 8.24
N LYS A 118 -2.74 -9.47 7.54
CA LYS A 118 -2.61 -10.86 7.05
C LYS A 118 -2.44 -11.86 8.18
N PHE A 119 -1.70 -11.50 9.24
CA PHE A 119 -1.54 -12.32 10.41
C PHE A 119 -2.87 -12.49 11.15
N ALA A 120 -3.63 -11.41 11.34
CA ALA A 120 -4.96 -11.47 11.94
C ALA A 120 -5.93 -12.33 11.11
N LEU A 121 -5.82 -12.31 9.77
CA LEU A 121 -6.58 -13.20 8.88
C LEU A 121 -6.19 -14.68 9.09
N ILE A 122 -4.89 -15.00 9.14
CA ILE A 122 -4.41 -16.38 9.37
C ILE A 122 -4.82 -16.86 10.77
N ASP A 123 -4.66 -16.02 11.78
CA ASP A 123 -5.03 -16.35 13.16
C ASP A 123 -6.54 -16.60 13.27
N ALA A 124 -7.39 -15.75 12.67
CA ALA A 124 -8.83 -15.98 12.64
C ALA A 124 -9.21 -17.30 11.93
N LEU A 125 -8.51 -17.67 10.85
CA LEU A 125 -8.73 -18.93 10.14
C LEU A 125 -8.29 -20.16 10.93
N LEU A 126 -7.23 -20.04 11.74
CA LEU A 126 -6.66 -21.14 12.52
C LEU A 126 -7.24 -21.24 13.94
N ASN A 127 -7.77 -20.15 14.47
CA ASN A 127 -8.35 -20.03 15.81
C ASN A 127 -9.66 -19.22 15.76
N PRO A 128 -10.80 -19.85 15.43
CA PRO A 128 -12.08 -19.16 15.27
C PRO A 128 -12.62 -18.52 16.56
N LEU A 129 -12.02 -18.80 17.73
CA LEU A 129 -12.36 -18.20 19.01
C LEU A 129 -11.59 -16.88 19.31
N GLY A 130 -10.64 -16.49 18.45
CA GLY A 130 -9.95 -15.20 18.50
C GLY A 130 -8.57 -15.20 19.20
N LEU A 131 -7.84 -14.09 19.01
CA LEU A 131 -6.51 -13.81 19.58
C LEU A 131 -6.54 -13.89 21.11
N GLY A 132 -5.94 -14.95 21.67
CA GLY A 132 -5.78 -15.13 23.13
C GLY A 132 -6.71 -16.15 23.79
N ALA A 133 -7.69 -16.70 23.06
CA ALA A 133 -8.45 -17.86 23.54
C ALA A 133 -7.57 -19.13 23.45
N ALA A 134 -7.57 -19.95 24.50
CA ALA A 134 -6.88 -21.25 24.49
C ALA A 134 -7.33 -22.02 23.24
N ARG A 135 -6.36 -22.47 22.40
CA ARG A 135 -6.63 -23.24 21.18
C ARG A 135 -7.64 -24.33 21.50
N SER A 136 -8.87 -24.16 21.04
CA SER A 136 -9.87 -25.21 21.15
C SER A 136 -9.34 -26.43 20.41
N ALA A 137 -9.48 -27.61 21.03
CA ALA A 137 -9.02 -28.89 20.48
C ALA A 137 -9.74 -29.32 19.17
N THR A 138 -10.58 -28.46 18.60
CA THR A 138 -11.17 -28.61 17.28
C THR A 138 -10.13 -28.30 16.21
N ALA A 139 -9.76 -29.31 15.43
CA ALA A 139 -8.84 -29.16 14.31
C ALA A 139 -9.32 -28.04 13.35
N PRO A 140 -8.41 -27.22 12.79
CA PRO A 140 -8.79 -26.20 11.82
C PRO A 140 -9.48 -26.83 10.61
N SER A 141 -10.50 -26.15 10.07
CA SER A 141 -11.22 -26.65 8.90
C SER A 141 -10.27 -26.80 7.70
N PRO A 142 -10.46 -27.79 6.80
CA PRO A 142 -9.64 -27.94 5.59
C PRO A 142 -9.62 -26.66 4.74
N ALA A 143 -10.73 -25.91 4.71
CA ALA A 143 -10.83 -24.63 4.04
C ALA A 143 -9.95 -23.54 4.68
N GLY A 144 -9.84 -23.50 6.02
CA GLY A 144 -8.97 -22.57 6.73
C GLY A 144 -7.49 -22.80 6.41
N TRP A 145 -7.07 -24.07 6.32
CA TRP A 145 -5.72 -24.43 5.86
C TRP A 145 -5.46 -24.05 4.40
N ALA A 146 -6.41 -24.33 3.52
CA ALA A 146 -6.30 -23.97 2.10
C ALA A 146 -6.19 -22.45 1.90
N LEU A 147 -7.01 -21.66 2.59
CA LEU A 147 -6.95 -20.20 2.54
C LEU A 147 -5.67 -19.64 3.13
N SER A 148 -5.17 -20.20 4.24
CA SER A 148 -3.90 -19.81 4.85
C SER A 148 -2.72 -20.08 3.90
N ALA A 149 -2.68 -21.27 3.30
CA ALA A 149 -1.66 -21.63 2.32
C ALA A 149 -1.71 -20.71 1.09
N LEU A 150 -2.92 -20.42 0.58
CA LEU A 150 -3.12 -19.51 -0.54
C LEU A 150 -2.69 -18.07 -0.20
N LEU A 151 -2.96 -17.60 1.02
CA LEU A 151 -2.56 -16.28 1.49
C LEU A 151 -1.03 -16.16 1.59
N ILE A 152 -0.35 -17.19 2.09
CA ILE A 152 1.12 -17.22 2.17
C ILE A 152 1.72 -17.28 0.76
N ALA A 153 1.20 -18.14 -0.11
CA ALA A 153 1.67 -18.28 -1.49
C ALA A 153 1.51 -16.97 -2.28
N THR A 154 0.37 -16.29 -2.14
CA THR A 154 0.14 -14.98 -2.78
C THR A 154 1.05 -13.89 -2.21
N GLY A 155 1.35 -13.90 -0.91
CA GLY A 155 2.34 -13.02 -0.30
C GLY A 155 3.75 -13.23 -0.85
N LEU A 156 4.17 -14.50 -1.02
CA LEU A 156 5.45 -14.85 -1.61
C LEU A 156 5.56 -14.40 -3.08
N LEU A 157 4.52 -14.68 -3.88
CA LEU A 157 4.47 -14.24 -5.28
C LEU A 157 4.50 -12.70 -5.39
N ALA A 158 3.80 -11.99 -4.49
CA ALA A 158 3.85 -10.54 -4.44
C ALA A 158 5.25 -10.04 -4.11
N LEU A 159 5.95 -10.65 -3.14
CA LEU A 159 7.34 -10.30 -2.81
C LEU A 159 8.27 -10.48 -4.00
N ILE A 160 8.18 -11.61 -4.70
CA ILE A 160 8.98 -11.88 -5.91
C ILE A 160 8.68 -10.85 -7.00
N ALA A 161 7.41 -10.55 -7.24
CA ALA A 161 6.98 -9.58 -8.25
C ALA A 161 7.49 -8.17 -7.94
N PHE A 162 7.33 -7.68 -6.70
CA PHE A 162 7.79 -6.36 -6.29
C PHE A 162 9.31 -6.25 -6.24
N SER A 163 10.01 -7.31 -5.82
CA SER A 163 11.48 -7.35 -5.86
C SER A 163 11.99 -7.23 -7.30
N ARG A 164 11.43 -8.05 -8.21
CA ARG A 164 11.79 -8.01 -9.63
C ARG A 164 11.41 -6.67 -10.28
N ALA A 165 10.27 -6.09 -9.92
CA ALA A 165 9.88 -4.75 -10.36
C ALA A 165 10.86 -3.69 -9.84
N GLY A 166 11.23 -3.73 -8.56
CA GLY A 166 12.20 -2.81 -7.97
C GLY A 166 13.56 -2.85 -8.65
N ILE A 167 14.10 -4.05 -8.92
CA ILE A 167 15.36 -4.22 -9.65
C ILE A 167 15.27 -3.60 -11.05
N ARG A 168 14.18 -3.84 -11.78
CA ARG A 168 13.96 -3.26 -13.11
C ARG A 168 13.74 -1.75 -13.09
N LEU A 169 13.13 -1.20 -12.04
CA LEU A 169 12.78 0.22 -11.96
C LEU A 169 13.97 1.07 -11.50
N PHE A 170 14.76 0.58 -10.54
CA PHE A 170 15.82 1.35 -9.89
C PHE A 170 17.22 0.92 -10.29
N TRP A 171 17.46 -0.36 -10.56
CA TRP A 171 18.80 -0.88 -10.83
C TRP A 171 19.18 -0.86 -12.31
N SER A 172 18.24 -1.07 -13.24
CA SER A 172 18.55 -1.07 -14.68
C SER A 172 18.56 0.35 -15.31
N ARG A 173 19.03 1.36 -14.58
CA ARG A 173 19.05 2.74 -15.09
C ARG A 173 20.16 2.91 -16.12
N PRO A 174 19.88 3.54 -17.29
CA PRO A 174 20.94 4.05 -18.14
C PRO A 174 21.74 5.10 -17.34
N GLU A 175 23.06 5.06 -17.39
CA GLU A 175 24.00 5.96 -16.69
C GLU A 175 23.77 7.46 -17.00
N ARG A 176 22.98 7.76 -18.03
CA ARG A 176 22.59 9.10 -18.50
C ARG A 176 21.25 9.60 -17.93
N ALA A 177 20.72 8.99 -16.87
CA ALA A 177 19.48 9.43 -16.26
C ALA A 177 19.61 10.84 -15.65
N VAL A 178 18.99 11.83 -16.28
CA VAL A 178 18.78 13.17 -15.72
C VAL A 178 18.04 13.03 -14.38
N PRO A 179 18.45 13.74 -13.31
CA PRO A 179 17.82 13.62 -12.00
C PRO A 179 16.32 13.92 -12.10
N PRO A 180 15.44 13.03 -11.61
CA PRO A 180 14.01 13.29 -11.61
C PRO A 180 13.74 14.51 -10.72
N ARG A 181 13.23 15.59 -11.31
CA ARG A 181 12.75 16.76 -10.57
C ARG A 181 11.43 16.39 -9.91
N LEU A 182 11.49 16.00 -8.64
CA LEU A 182 10.29 15.85 -7.83
C LEU A 182 9.88 17.22 -7.28
N CYS A 183 8.68 17.66 -7.63
CA CYS A 183 8.08 18.80 -6.95
C CYS A 183 7.66 18.33 -5.55
N LEU A 184 7.90 19.14 -4.51
CA LEU A 184 7.47 18.80 -3.14
C LEU A 184 5.96 18.49 -3.07
N LEU A 185 5.15 19.14 -3.92
CA LEU A 185 3.71 18.89 -4.01
C LEU A 185 3.36 17.48 -4.49
N GLU A 186 4.22 16.81 -5.26
CA GLU A 186 3.98 15.42 -5.72
C GLU A 186 4.37 14.40 -4.63
N GLY A 187 5.38 14.72 -3.81
CA GLY A 187 5.85 13.84 -2.73
C GLY A 187 4.98 13.86 -1.48
N LEU A 188 4.35 15.00 -1.16
CA LEU A 188 3.48 15.18 0.00
C LEU A 188 2.35 14.13 0.12
N PRO A 189 1.52 13.88 -0.91
CA PRO A 189 0.43 12.91 -0.78
C PRO A 189 0.94 11.48 -0.58
N VAL A 190 2.04 11.09 -1.23
CA VAL A 190 2.65 9.76 -1.00
C VAL A 190 3.16 9.65 0.43
N ALA A 191 3.89 10.66 0.92
CA ALA A 191 4.40 10.67 2.28
C ALA A 191 3.25 10.60 3.30
N ALA A 192 2.18 11.35 3.09
CA ALA A 192 0.99 11.31 3.94
C ALA A 192 0.35 9.91 3.99
N LEU A 193 0.20 9.24 2.83
CA LEU A 193 -0.34 7.87 2.77
C LEU A 193 0.57 6.85 3.49
N LEU A 194 1.89 6.96 3.33
CA LEU A 194 2.85 6.08 3.99
C LEU A 194 2.90 6.33 5.51
N ILE A 195 2.82 7.59 5.93
CA ILE A 195 2.69 7.95 7.35
C ILE A 195 1.38 7.39 7.91
N ALA A 196 0.27 7.47 7.19
CA ALA A 196 -1.00 6.87 7.62
C ALA A 196 -0.87 5.34 7.79
N CYS A 197 -0.20 4.64 6.88
CA CYS A 197 0.11 3.21 7.05
C CYS A 197 0.99 2.94 8.29
N ALA A 198 2.00 3.78 8.54
CA ALA A 198 2.84 3.65 9.73
C ALA A 198 2.04 3.90 11.02
N LEU A 199 1.16 4.91 11.05
CA LEU A 199 0.28 5.20 12.17
C LEU A 199 -0.69 4.04 12.45
N LEU A 200 -1.25 3.41 11.41
CA LEU A 200 -2.05 2.19 11.57
C LEU A 200 -1.25 1.05 12.20
N THR A 201 0.06 0.98 11.93
CA THR A 201 0.95 -0.03 12.52
C THR A 201 1.20 0.25 14.00
N PHE A 202 1.54 1.49 14.37
CA PHE A 202 1.75 1.87 15.77
C PHE A 202 0.47 1.81 16.62
N GLY A 203 -0.66 2.19 16.03
CA GLY A 203 -1.99 2.15 16.65
C GLY A 203 -2.74 0.84 16.45
N ALA A 204 -2.07 -0.24 16.01
CA ALA A 204 -2.72 -1.46 15.56
C ALA A 204 -3.69 -2.06 16.59
N ALA A 205 -3.35 -2.04 17.88
CA ALA A 205 -4.21 -2.56 18.94
C ALA A 205 -5.58 -1.83 18.98
N GLY A 206 -5.57 -0.50 19.05
CA GLY A 206 -6.80 0.28 19.10
C GLY A 206 -7.64 0.16 17.84
N VAL A 207 -7.01 0.09 16.66
CA VAL A 207 -7.73 -0.12 15.40
C VAL A 207 -8.35 -1.52 15.34
N LEU A 208 -7.64 -2.56 15.80
CA LEU A 208 -8.16 -3.92 15.85
C LEU A 208 -9.33 -4.07 16.83
N ASP A 209 -9.29 -3.37 17.96
CA ASP A 209 -10.41 -3.38 18.91
C ASP A 209 -11.63 -2.68 18.32
N PHE A 210 -11.43 -1.56 17.60
CA PHE A 210 -12.49 -0.90 16.85
C PHE A 210 -13.08 -1.77 15.75
N THR A 211 -12.24 -2.48 14.97
CA THR A 211 -12.73 -3.36 13.90
C THR A 211 -13.42 -4.59 14.45
N ARG A 212 -13.01 -5.10 15.62
CA ARG A 212 -13.75 -6.16 16.35
C ARG A 212 -15.12 -5.68 16.81
N ALA A 213 -15.23 -4.48 17.38
CA ALA A 213 -16.51 -3.92 17.78
C ALA A 213 -17.45 -3.76 16.58
N THR A 214 -16.91 -3.25 15.46
CA THR A 214 -17.65 -3.12 14.20
C THR A 214 -18.08 -4.48 13.65
N ALA A 215 -17.20 -5.50 13.67
CA ALA A 215 -17.53 -6.85 13.26
C ALA A 215 -18.67 -7.46 14.09
N ASN A 216 -18.63 -7.28 15.42
CA ASN A 216 -19.71 -7.73 16.30
C ASN A 216 -21.06 -7.10 15.94
N GLN A 217 -21.09 -5.80 15.66
CA GLN A 217 -22.31 -5.11 15.22
C GLN A 217 -22.81 -5.60 13.85
N LEU A 218 -21.89 -5.93 12.94
CA LEU A 218 -22.25 -6.42 11.61
C LEU A 218 -22.89 -7.81 11.66
N HIS A 219 -22.42 -8.68 12.55
CA HIS A 219 -23.00 -10.01 12.77
C HIS A 219 -24.24 -10.01 13.69
N ALA A 220 -24.45 -8.95 14.47
CA ALA A 220 -25.63 -8.75 15.34
C ALA A 220 -26.42 -7.49 14.92
N PRO A 221 -27.18 -7.55 13.81
CA PRO A 221 -27.81 -6.38 13.20
C PRO A 221 -29.00 -5.82 14.00
N ASP A 222 -29.46 -6.50 15.04
CA ASP A 222 -30.64 -6.10 15.83
C ASP A 222 -30.52 -4.67 16.36
N GLY A 223 -29.33 -4.29 16.86
CA GLY A 223 -29.08 -2.94 17.33
C GLY A 223 -29.16 -1.88 16.22
N TYR A 224 -28.73 -2.21 15.00
CA TYR A 224 -28.89 -1.33 13.84
C TYR A 224 -30.35 -1.24 13.38
N ALA A 225 -31.05 -2.38 13.35
CA ALA A 225 -32.45 -2.46 12.98
C ALA A 225 -33.33 -1.66 13.96
N ASP A 226 -33.15 -1.84 15.26
CA ASP A 226 -33.84 -1.07 16.30
C ASP A 226 -33.52 0.43 16.21
N ALA A 227 -32.25 0.79 15.97
CA ALA A 227 -31.86 2.19 15.81
C ALA A 227 -32.53 2.85 14.59
N VAL A 228 -32.69 2.15 13.47
CA VAL A 228 -33.36 2.70 12.28
C VAL A 228 -34.87 2.73 12.45
N LEU A 229 -35.47 1.67 13.00
CA LEU A 229 -36.93 1.53 13.13
C LEU A 229 -37.52 2.38 14.26
N SER A 230 -36.72 2.77 15.26
CA SER A 230 -37.16 3.65 16.36
C SER A 230 -37.11 5.14 16.03
N VAL A 231 -36.50 5.54 14.91
CA VAL A 231 -36.41 6.95 14.51
C VAL A 231 -37.75 7.42 13.93
N GLN A 232 -38.37 8.38 14.61
CA GLN A 232 -39.54 9.10 14.11
C GLN A 232 -39.13 9.97 12.91
N PRO A 233 -39.71 9.77 11.71
CA PRO A 233 -39.42 10.61 10.56
C PRO A 233 -39.79 12.07 10.86
N MET A 234 -38.85 13.00 10.68
CA MET A 234 -39.20 14.43 10.73
C MET A 234 -40.18 14.75 9.59
N PRO A 235 -41.33 15.38 9.86
CA PRO A 235 -42.28 15.76 8.83
C PRO A 235 -41.61 16.67 7.81
N SER A 236 -41.89 16.44 6.52
CA SER A 236 -41.44 17.31 5.44
C SER A 236 -41.87 18.76 5.72
N PRO A 237 -41.04 19.78 5.43
CA PRO A 237 -41.36 21.20 5.64
C PRO A 237 -42.67 21.67 4.99
N ALA A 238 -43.17 20.95 3.98
CA ALA A 238 -44.45 21.21 3.33
C ALA A 238 -45.68 20.81 4.17
N ALA A 239 -45.52 19.93 5.18
CA ALA A 239 -46.61 19.50 6.05
C ALA A 239 -46.88 20.50 7.20
N SER A 240 -45.91 21.36 7.54
CA SER A 240 -46.06 22.38 8.60
C SER A 240 -46.79 23.64 8.15
N SER A 241 -46.97 23.89 6.85
CA SER A 241 -47.65 25.10 6.33
C SER A 241 -49.17 24.97 6.23
N THR A 242 -49.76 23.80 6.48
CA THR A 242 -51.20 23.56 6.27
C THR A 242 -52.04 23.67 7.55
N LYS A 243 -51.47 24.16 8.66
CA LYS A 243 -52.24 24.48 9.87
C LYS A 243 -52.16 25.97 10.18
N GLU A 244 -53.01 26.75 9.54
CA GLU A 244 -53.41 28.07 10.04
C GLU A 244 -54.94 28.10 10.17
N PRO A 245 -55.50 28.50 11.33
CA PRO A 245 -56.92 28.37 11.64
C PRO A 245 -57.75 29.51 11.03
N ARG A 246 -58.92 29.18 10.49
CA ARG A 246 -60.06 30.09 10.34
C ARG A 246 -61.29 29.46 10.94
#